data_AF-A0A1G9GKH6-F1
#
_entry.id   AF-A0A1G9GKH6-F1
#
_cell.length_a   1.000
_cell.length_b   1.000
_cell.length_c   1.000
_cell.angle_alpha   90.00
_cell.angle_beta   90.00
_cell.angle_gamma   90.00
#
_symmetry.space_group_name_H-M   'P 1'
#
loop_
_entity.id
_entity.type
_entity.pdbx_description
1 polymer ?
#
loop_
_entity_poly.entity_id
_entity_poly.type
_entity_poly.pdbx_seq_one_letter_code
_entity_poly.pdbx_strand_id
1 'polypeptide(L)'
;MKTKDKEHRRVVILLSAITVLLVVILFASIFYLRSSRPMRQARNEAIEIAERYTDLAEVEQFYWFTREETSFSIVGKDTNNNEIVVIIPKSGEKVSVFNQADGLTEAQAKAFVRDNHQGQEIQKAALGIFEGEPTWEVMTKDGDGRLNYYLIGFKDGEEIKAITEL
;
A
#
# COMPACT_ATOMS: atom_id res chain seq x y z
N MET A 1 61.33 0.29 4.37
CA MET A 1 60.56 -0.97 4.54
C MET A 1 59.25 -0.82 5.32
N LYS A 2 59.10 0.12 6.28
CA LYS A 2 57.87 0.28 7.11
C LYS A 2 56.61 0.83 6.41
N THR A 3 56.75 1.54 5.29
CA THR A 3 55.61 2.19 4.59
C THR A 3 54.78 1.22 3.75
N LYS A 4 55.40 0.18 3.18
CA LYS A 4 54.74 -0.80 2.30
C LYS A 4 53.77 -1.72 3.06
N ASP A 5 54.12 -2.09 4.29
CA ASP A 5 53.23 -2.85 5.19
C ASP A 5 52.00 -2.06 5.64
N LYS A 6 52.15 -0.73 5.82
CA LYS A 6 51.06 0.14 6.28
C LYS A 6 50.03 0.36 5.17
N GLU A 7 50.49 0.51 3.93
CA GLU A 7 49.67 0.55 2.72
C GLU A 7 48.96 -0.78 2.50
N HIS A 8 49.68 -1.90 2.59
CA HIS A 8 49.09 -3.23 2.42
C HIS A 8 48.01 -3.52 3.47
N ARG A 9 48.26 -3.18 4.74
CA ARG A 9 47.28 -3.34 5.83
C ARG A 9 46.03 -2.46 5.61
N ARG A 10 46.18 -1.25 5.07
CA ARG A 10 45.05 -0.38 4.71
C ARG A 10 44.22 -0.96 3.57
N VAL A 11 44.88 -1.47 2.53
CA VAL A 11 44.20 -2.13 1.40
C VAL A 11 43.44 -3.36 1.87
N VAL A 12 44.03 -4.18 2.74
CA VAL A 12 43.36 -5.35 3.32
C VAL A 12 42.15 -4.95 4.17
N ILE A 13 42.26 -3.90 4.98
CA ILE A 13 41.13 -3.37 5.78
C ILE A 13 40.02 -2.85 4.86
N LEU A 14 40.34 -2.08 3.83
CA LEU A 14 39.36 -1.56 2.87
C LEU A 14 38.67 -2.68 2.09
N LEU A 15 39.42 -3.68 1.61
CA LEU A 15 38.86 -4.83 0.91
C LEU A 15 37.96 -5.66 1.85
N SER A 16 38.35 -5.83 3.12
CA SER A 16 37.51 -6.51 4.10
C SER A 16 36.22 -5.75 4.40
N ALA A 17 36.28 -4.42 4.52
CA ALA A 17 35.12 -3.57 4.74
C ALA A 17 34.17 -3.58 3.53
N ILE A 18 34.70 -3.54 2.30
CA ILE A 18 33.91 -3.66 1.07
C ILE A 18 33.23 -5.02 1.00
N THR A 19 33.94 -6.09 1.34
CA THR A 19 33.39 -7.45 1.34
C THR A 19 32.24 -7.59 2.34
N VAL A 20 32.43 -7.07 3.57
CA VAL A 20 31.37 -7.05 4.60
C VAL A 20 30.16 -6.23 4.12
N LEU A 21 30.38 -5.06 3.51
CA LEU A 21 29.30 -4.24 2.97
C LEU A 21 28.50 -4.96 1.88
N LEU A 22 29.18 -5.64 0.95
CA LEU A 22 28.52 -6.42 -0.11
C LEU A 22 27.68 -7.57 0.45
N VAL A 23 28.17 -8.25 1.50
CA VAL A 23 27.43 -9.30 2.19
C VAL A 23 26.17 -8.73 2.86
N VAL A 24 26.27 -7.57 3.52
CA VAL A 24 25.11 -6.89 4.12
C VAL A 24 24.06 -6.50 3.07
N ILE A 25 24.47 -5.94 1.94
CA ILE A 25 23.56 -5.58 0.84
C ILE A 25 22.86 -6.82 0.27
N LEU A 26 23.60 -7.93 0.10
CA LEU A 26 23.06 -9.20 -0.37
C LEU A 26 21.99 -9.73 0.59
N PHE A 27 22.28 -9.78 1.89
CA PHE A 27 21.33 -10.23 2.89
C PHE A 27 20.11 -9.30 2.95
N ALA A 28 20.30 -7.97 3.00
CA ALA A 28 19.22 -6.99 2.98
C ALA A 28 18.30 -7.20 1.75
N SER A 29 18.88 -7.46 0.58
CA SER A 29 18.12 -7.74 -0.65
C SER A 29 17.33 -9.05 -0.57
N ILE A 30 17.91 -10.12 -0.03
CA ILE A 30 17.22 -11.42 0.15
C ILE A 30 16.07 -11.29 1.15
N PHE A 31 16.30 -10.61 2.28
CA PHE A 31 15.27 -10.36 3.29
C PHE A 31 14.16 -9.47 2.74
N TYR A 32 14.49 -8.41 2.00
CA TYR A 32 13.53 -7.55 1.31
C TYR A 32 12.69 -8.33 0.30
N LEU A 33 13.32 -9.19 -0.53
CA LEU A 33 12.64 -10.05 -1.49
C LEU A 33 11.73 -11.08 -0.81
N ARG A 34 12.10 -11.61 0.36
CA ARG A 34 11.23 -12.53 1.11
C ARG A 34 10.05 -11.83 1.77
N SER A 35 10.26 -10.62 2.29
CA SER A 35 9.21 -9.84 2.96
C SER A 35 8.20 -9.23 1.98
N SER A 36 8.62 -8.86 0.78
CA SER A 36 7.75 -8.31 -0.27
C SER A 36 7.03 -9.35 -1.13
N ARG A 37 7.42 -10.63 -1.05
CA ARG A 37 6.80 -11.74 -1.81
C ARG A 37 5.27 -11.80 -1.64
N PRO A 38 4.70 -11.78 -0.42
CA PRO A 38 3.26 -11.85 -0.24
C PRO A 38 2.50 -10.69 -0.89
N MET A 39 3.02 -9.46 -0.78
CA MET A 39 2.43 -8.26 -1.40
C MET A 39 2.44 -8.34 -2.92
N ARG A 40 3.58 -8.69 -3.51
CA ARG A 40 3.70 -8.80 -4.98
C ARG A 40 2.84 -9.94 -5.52
N GLN A 41 2.79 -11.07 -4.82
CA GLN A 41 1.95 -12.19 -5.20
C GLN A 41 0.46 -11.81 -5.15
N ALA A 42 0.00 -11.23 -4.03
CA ALA A 42 -1.38 -10.75 -3.89
C ALA A 42 -1.74 -9.73 -4.98
N ARG A 43 -0.83 -8.79 -5.28
CA ARG A 43 -1.03 -7.82 -6.37
C ARG A 43 -1.20 -8.51 -7.72
N ASN A 44 -0.32 -9.44 -8.07
CA ASN A 44 -0.38 -10.13 -9.35
C ASN A 44 -1.64 -11.00 -9.48
N GLU A 45 -1.99 -11.75 -8.44
CA GLU A 45 -3.21 -12.55 -8.41
C GLU A 45 -4.47 -11.67 -8.51
N ALA A 46 -4.49 -10.53 -7.81
CA ALA A 46 -5.60 -9.58 -7.90
C ALA A 46 -5.73 -8.98 -9.32
N ILE A 47 -4.60 -8.65 -9.98
CA ILE A 47 -4.61 -8.14 -11.36
C ILE A 47 -5.14 -9.22 -12.32
N GLU A 48 -4.68 -10.46 -12.21
CA GLU A 48 -5.16 -11.57 -13.03
C GLU A 48 -6.67 -11.84 -12.81
N ILE A 49 -7.17 -11.64 -11.60
CA ILE A 49 -8.61 -11.70 -11.33
C ILE A 49 -9.30 -10.50 -11.99
N ALA A 50 -8.81 -9.28 -11.82
CA ALA A 50 -9.44 -8.08 -12.40
C ALA A 50 -9.51 -8.14 -13.94
N GLU A 51 -8.44 -8.57 -14.61
CA GLU A 51 -8.37 -8.77 -16.07
C GLU A 51 -9.33 -9.87 -16.57
N ARG A 52 -9.70 -10.84 -15.73
CA ARG A 52 -10.69 -11.87 -16.09
C ARG A 52 -12.14 -11.41 -15.93
N TYR A 53 -12.39 -10.46 -15.04
CA TYR A 53 -13.74 -9.99 -14.70
C TYR A 53 -14.09 -8.66 -15.38
N THR A 54 -13.10 -7.95 -15.92
CA THR A 54 -13.24 -6.61 -16.50
C THR A 54 -12.30 -6.45 -17.69
N ASP A 55 -12.51 -5.41 -18.49
CA ASP A 55 -11.60 -5.03 -19.57
C ASP A 55 -10.43 -4.16 -19.06
N LEU A 56 -9.90 -4.44 -17.87
CA LEU A 56 -8.78 -3.69 -17.29
C LEU A 56 -7.55 -3.75 -18.20
N ALA A 57 -7.03 -2.58 -18.56
CA ALA A 57 -5.89 -2.43 -19.47
C ALA A 57 -4.66 -1.81 -18.79
N GLU A 58 -4.88 -0.89 -17.84
CA GLU A 58 -3.81 -0.20 -17.12
C GLU A 58 -4.06 -0.27 -15.61
N VAL A 59 -3.05 -0.64 -14.83
CA VAL A 59 -3.10 -0.65 -13.36
C VAL A 59 -2.35 0.56 -12.83
N GLU A 60 -3.05 1.45 -12.13
CA GLU A 60 -2.46 2.65 -11.55
C GLU A 60 -2.16 2.45 -10.07
N GLN A 61 -3.14 1.98 -9.30
CA GLN A 61 -3.02 1.80 -7.85
C GLN A 61 -3.46 0.40 -7.42
N PHE A 62 -2.84 -0.07 -6.34
CA PHE A 62 -3.21 -1.32 -5.68
C PHE A 62 -3.28 -1.09 -4.18
N TYR A 63 -4.36 -1.54 -3.56
CA TYR A 63 -4.58 -1.45 -2.13
C TYR A 63 -4.79 -2.84 -1.53
N TRP A 64 -4.12 -3.06 -0.40
CA TRP A 64 -4.39 -4.19 0.48
C TRP A 64 -5.08 -3.63 1.72
N PHE A 65 -6.35 -4.00 1.89
CA PHE A 65 -7.19 -3.60 3.00
C PHE A 65 -7.48 -4.80 3.89
N THR A 66 -7.28 -4.66 5.20
CA THR A 66 -7.56 -5.74 6.17
C THR A 66 -8.30 -5.18 7.37
N ARG A 67 -9.58 -5.54 7.50
CA ARG A 67 -10.40 -5.29 8.70
C ARG A 67 -11.07 -6.58 9.13
N GLU A 68 -12.39 -6.62 9.21
CA GLU A 68 -13.16 -7.84 9.45
C GLU A 68 -12.86 -8.87 8.37
N GLU A 69 -12.74 -8.39 7.13
CA GLU A 69 -12.31 -9.16 5.98
C GLU A 69 -11.10 -8.52 5.31
N THR A 70 -10.33 -9.34 4.60
CA THR A 70 -9.25 -8.87 3.72
C THR A 70 -9.78 -8.69 2.32
N SER A 71 -9.50 -7.55 1.70
CA SER A 71 -9.80 -7.28 0.29
C SER A 71 -8.61 -6.64 -0.41
N PHE A 72 -8.57 -6.83 -1.72
CA PHE A 72 -7.60 -6.23 -2.62
C PHE A 72 -8.32 -5.32 -3.59
N SER A 73 -7.88 -4.07 -3.70
CA SER A 73 -8.51 -3.10 -4.60
C SER A 73 -7.51 -2.65 -5.66
N ILE A 74 -7.98 -2.53 -6.90
CA ILE A 74 -7.22 -2.03 -8.04
C ILE A 74 -7.94 -0.82 -8.58
N VAL A 75 -7.21 0.28 -8.76
CA VAL A 75 -7.66 1.45 -9.53
C VAL A 75 -6.84 1.51 -10.80
N GLY A 76 -7.51 1.74 -11.92
CA GLY A 76 -6.88 1.71 -13.22
C GLY A 76 -7.81 2.13 -14.34
N LYS A 77 -7.40 1.87 -15.58
CA LYS A 77 -8.19 2.17 -16.76
C LYS A 77 -8.60 0.91 -17.50
N ASP A 78 -9.82 0.88 -18.00
CA ASP A 78 -10.28 -0.14 -18.94
C ASP A 78 -9.76 0.11 -20.38
N THR A 79 -10.04 -0.81 -21.30
CA THR A 79 -9.68 -0.69 -22.72
C THR A 79 -10.31 0.52 -23.43
N ASN A 80 -11.37 1.10 -22.87
CA ASN A 80 -12.04 2.31 -23.38
C ASN A 80 -11.51 3.59 -22.71
N ASN A 81 -10.47 3.48 -21.88
CA ASN A 81 -9.86 4.56 -21.12
C ASN A 81 -10.80 5.16 -20.04
N ASN A 82 -11.78 4.40 -19.56
CA ASN A 82 -12.57 4.75 -18.39
C ASN A 82 -11.82 4.36 -17.11
N GLU A 83 -11.84 5.24 -16.10
CA GLU A 83 -11.27 4.94 -14.79
C GLU A 83 -12.22 4.04 -13.99
N ILE A 84 -11.72 2.86 -13.61
CA ILE A 84 -12.47 1.84 -12.88
C ILE A 84 -11.79 1.46 -11.58
N VAL A 85 -12.59 1.00 -10.64
CA VAL A 85 -12.16 0.44 -9.36
C VAL A 85 -12.66 -1.00 -9.28
N VAL A 86 -11.75 -1.94 -9.07
CA VAL A 86 -12.06 -3.36 -8.89
C VAL A 86 -11.69 -3.78 -7.48
N ILE A 87 -12.65 -4.27 -6.70
CA ILE A 87 -12.43 -4.74 -5.33
C ILE A 87 -12.69 -6.24 -5.24
N ILE A 88 -11.70 -6.98 -4.74
CA ILE A 88 -11.64 -8.44 -4.72
C ILE A 88 -11.50 -8.89 -3.26
N PRO A 89 -12.57 -9.44 -2.65
CA PRO A 89 -12.49 -10.07 -1.34
C PRO A 89 -11.55 -11.28 -1.37
N LYS A 90 -10.70 -11.43 -0.35
CA LYS A 90 -9.79 -12.59 -0.21
C LYS A 90 -10.56 -13.91 -0.06
N SER A 91 -11.79 -13.86 0.45
CA SER A 91 -12.70 -15.00 0.53
C SER A 91 -13.04 -15.60 -0.84
N GLY A 92 -12.92 -14.82 -1.92
CA GLY A 92 -13.26 -15.23 -3.28
C GLY A 92 -14.76 -15.19 -3.58
N GLU A 93 -15.57 -14.55 -2.73
CA GLU A 93 -17.03 -14.48 -2.89
C GLU A 93 -17.47 -13.73 -4.15
N LYS A 94 -17.34 -12.39 -4.16
CA LYS A 94 -17.80 -11.56 -5.27
C LYS A 94 -16.85 -10.40 -5.54
N VAL A 95 -16.31 -10.37 -6.76
CA VAL A 95 -15.58 -9.22 -7.30
C VAL A 95 -16.59 -8.09 -7.58
N SER A 96 -16.29 -6.90 -7.08
CA SER A 96 -17.09 -5.70 -7.29
C SER A 96 -16.34 -4.71 -8.18
N VAL A 97 -17.07 -4.07 -9.10
CA VAL A 97 -16.51 -3.13 -10.07
C VAL A 97 -17.32 -1.84 -10.00
N PHE A 98 -16.62 -0.71 -9.91
CA PHE A 98 -17.21 0.63 -9.82
C PHE A 98 -16.53 1.56 -10.83
N ASN A 99 -17.23 2.57 -11.33
CA ASN A 99 -16.53 3.68 -11.99
C ASN A 99 -15.84 4.51 -10.92
N GLN A 100 -14.60 4.94 -11.17
CA GLN A 100 -13.90 5.83 -10.24
C GLN A 100 -14.64 7.16 -10.05
N ALA A 101 -15.39 7.62 -11.06
CA ALA A 101 -16.20 8.83 -10.99
C ALA A 101 -17.40 8.72 -10.02
N ASP A 102 -17.81 7.50 -9.64
CA ASP A 102 -18.94 7.27 -8.72
C ASP A 102 -18.54 7.40 -7.24
N GLY A 103 -17.27 7.70 -6.95
CA GLY A 103 -16.79 7.81 -5.58
C GLY A 103 -15.51 8.62 -5.43
N LEU A 104 -15.04 8.70 -4.19
CA LEU A 104 -13.87 9.44 -3.79
C LEU A 104 -12.59 8.75 -4.29
N THR A 105 -11.67 9.58 -4.76
CA THR A 105 -10.26 9.21 -4.95
C THR A 105 -9.54 9.17 -3.61
N GLU A 106 -8.35 8.56 -3.58
CA GLU A 106 -7.47 8.56 -2.39
C GLU A 106 -7.19 9.98 -1.90
N ALA A 107 -6.96 10.92 -2.83
CA ALA A 107 -6.69 12.31 -2.52
C ALA A 107 -7.88 12.99 -1.85
N GLN A 108 -9.10 12.74 -2.33
CA GLN A 108 -10.32 13.30 -1.73
C GLN A 108 -10.62 12.69 -0.36
N ALA A 109 -10.43 11.38 -0.18
CA ALA A 109 -10.60 10.74 1.13
C ALA A 109 -9.60 11.30 2.16
N LYS A 110 -8.33 11.50 1.77
CA LYS A 110 -7.32 12.16 2.61
C LYS A 110 -7.66 13.62 2.92
N ALA A 111 -8.19 14.35 1.94
CA ALA A 111 -8.62 15.74 2.13
C ALA A 111 -9.79 15.81 3.13
N PHE A 112 -10.80 14.95 2.97
CA PHE A 112 -11.92 14.85 3.91
C PHE A 112 -11.44 14.69 5.36
N VAL A 113 -10.52 13.76 5.61
CA VAL A 113 -10.00 13.53 6.96
C VAL A 113 -9.18 14.72 7.46
N ARG A 114 -8.37 15.35 6.61
CA ARG A 114 -7.59 16.53 6.99
C ARG A 114 -8.50 17.71 7.38
N ASP A 115 -9.60 17.89 6.67
CA ASP A 115 -10.50 19.03 6.87
C ASP A 115 -11.39 18.84 8.10
N ASN A 116 -11.80 17.60 8.41
CA ASN A 116 -12.66 17.27 9.55
C ASN A 116 -11.88 16.94 10.84
N HIS A 117 -10.66 16.41 10.74
CA HIS A 117 -9.83 15.99 11.88
C HIS A 117 -8.51 16.76 11.93
N GLN A 118 -8.59 18.02 12.38
CA GLN A 118 -7.42 18.88 12.49
C GLN A 118 -6.39 18.35 13.49
N GLY A 119 -5.10 18.58 13.21
CA GLY A 119 -4.00 18.12 14.05
C GLY A 119 -3.60 16.65 13.85
N GLN A 120 -4.21 15.97 12.88
CA GLN A 120 -3.87 14.61 12.47
C GLN A 120 -2.95 14.63 11.23
N GLU A 121 -1.80 13.95 11.31
CA GLU A 121 -0.89 13.75 10.19
C GLU A 121 -1.29 12.51 9.39
N ILE A 122 -1.69 12.69 8.12
CA ILE A 122 -2.06 11.57 7.23
C ILE A 122 -0.85 10.67 6.96
N GLN A 123 -0.98 9.38 7.29
CA GLN A 123 0.07 8.38 7.07
C GLN A 123 -0.17 7.59 5.79
N LYS A 124 -1.37 7.03 5.63
CA LYS A 124 -1.71 6.15 4.50
C LYS A 124 -3.22 6.16 4.26
N ALA A 125 -3.64 5.88 3.04
CA ALA A 125 -5.01 5.48 2.76
C ALA A 125 -5.06 4.12 2.03
N ALA A 126 -6.14 3.37 2.22
CA ALA A 126 -6.38 2.11 1.53
C ALA A 126 -7.88 1.94 1.26
N LEU A 127 -8.21 1.52 0.04
CA LEU A 127 -9.58 1.21 -0.35
C LEU A 127 -9.84 -0.29 -0.20
N GLY A 128 -11.01 -0.66 0.33
CA GLY A 128 -11.45 -2.05 0.42
C GLY A 128 -12.93 -2.16 0.71
N ILE A 129 -13.34 -3.31 1.25
CA ILE A 129 -14.70 -3.57 1.74
C ILE A 129 -14.71 -3.50 3.26
N PHE A 130 -15.66 -2.74 3.81
CA PHE A 130 -16.00 -2.72 5.22
C PHE A 130 -17.52 -2.82 5.36
N GLU A 131 -18.00 -3.76 6.19
CA GLU A 131 -19.44 -4.03 6.39
C GLU A 131 -20.23 -4.22 5.07
N GLY A 132 -19.59 -4.78 4.04
CA GLY A 132 -20.20 -5.04 2.73
C GLY A 132 -20.15 -3.87 1.74
N GLU A 133 -19.68 -2.69 2.15
CA GLU A 133 -19.64 -1.48 1.31
C GLU A 133 -18.20 -1.05 0.97
N PRO A 134 -17.96 -0.47 -0.23
CA PRO A 134 -16.66 0.06 -0.60
C PRO A 134 -16.28 1.25 0.29
N THR A 135 -15.13 1.16 0.93
CA THR A 135 -14.74 2.05 2.03
C THR A 135 -13.26 2.41 1.95
N TRP A 136 -12.95 3.70 2.05
CA TRP A 136 -11.61 4.21 2.28
C TRP A 136 -11.28 4.14 3.77
N GLU A 137 -10.15 3.55 4.11
CA GLU A 137 -9.51 3.75 5.39
C GLU A 137 -8.39 4.77 5.25
N VAL A 138 -8.41 5.80 6.09
CA VAL A 138 -7.33 6.76 6.22
C VAL A 138 -6.69 6.62 7.60
N MET A 139 -5.44 6.17 7.61
CA MET A 139 -4.61 6.10 8.80
C MET A 139 -3.92 7.45 9.01
N THR A 140 -3.98 7.94 10.24
CA THR A 140 -3.38 9.19 10.67
C THR A 140 -2.61 9.00 11.97
N LYS A 141 -1.81 9.99 12.31
CA LYS A 141 -1.03 10.04 13.55
C LYS A 141 -1.22 11.41 14.20
N ASP A 142 -1.56 11.44 15.48
CA ASP A 142 -1.72 12.70 16.20
C ASP A 142 -0.37 13.25 16.71
N GLY A 143 -0.41 14.44 17.35
CA GLY A 143 0.77 15.08 17.91
C GLY A 143 1.47 14.31 19.03
N ASP A 144 0.75 13.41 19.72
CA ASP A 144 1.28 12.52 20.76
C ASP A 144 1.81 11.21 20.18
N GLY A 145 1.63 11.02 18.87
CA GLY A 145 2.09 9.87 18.11
C GLY A 145 1.15 8.67 18.11
N ARG A 146 -0.09 8.83 18.59
CA ARG A 146 -1.14 7.81 18.59
C ARG A 146 -1.71 7.64 17.19
N LEU A 147 -2.05 6.40 16.83
CA LEU A 147 -2.62 6.11 15.51
C LEU A 147 -4.14 6.21 15.55
N ASN A 148 -4.71 6.92 14.56
CA ASN A 148 -6.15 7.04 14.39
C ASN A 148 -6.53 6.58 12.97
N TYR A 149 -7.67 5.92 12.84
CA TYR A 149 -8.17 5.37 11.58
C TYR A 149 -9.57 5.87 11.33
N TYR A 150 -9.80 6.45 10.15
CA TYR A 150 -11.09 6.97 9.74
C TYR A 150 -11.57 6.18 8.52
N LEU A 151 -12.74 5.55 8.65
CA LEU A 151 -13.40 4.80 7.60
C LEU A 151 -14.44 5.70 6.92
N ILE A 152 -14.22 5.98 5.64
CA ILE A 152 -14.99 6.91 4.83
C ILE A 152 -15.63 6.14 3.67
N GLY A 153 -16.94 6.28 3.50
CA GLY A 153 -17.68 5.67 2.39
C GLY A 153 -17.10 6.10 1.04
N PHE A 154 -16.86 5.14 0.15
CA PHE A 154 -16.32 5.43 -1.19
C PHE A 154 -17.25 6.34 -1.99
N LYS A 155 -18.57 6.12 -1.92
CA LYS A 155 -19.54 6.79 -2.81
C LYS A 155 -19.95 8.19 -2.34
N ASP A 156 -20.31 8.31 -1.07
CA ASP A 156 -20.90 9.51 -0.48
C ASP A 156 -19.91 10.35 0.34
N GLY A 157 -18.78 9.76 0.73
CA GLY A 157 -17.82 10.39 1.62
C GLY A 157 -18.29 10.48 3.07
N GLU A 158 -19.32 9.72 3.46
CA GLU A 158 -19.79 9.68 4.84
C GLU A 158 -18.73 9.01 5.72
N GLU A 159 -18.48 9.57 6.91
CA GLU A 159 -17.64 8.90 7.90
C GLU A 159 -18.43 7.76 8.56
N ILE A 160 -18.08 6.53 8.20
CA ILE A 160 -18.71 5.31 8.69
C ILE A 160 -18.25 5.00 10.12
N LYS A 161 -16.95 5.17 10.38
CA LYS A 161 -16.34 4.79 11.66
C LYS A 161 -15.02 5.51 11.91
N ALA A 162 -14.83 5.98 13.14
CA ALA A 162 -13.53 6.42 13.64
C ALA A 162 -13.02 5.44 14.70
N ILE A 163 -11.76 5.05 14.59
CA ILE A 163 -11.05 4.23 15.58
C ILE A 163 -9.84 5.04 16.03
N THR A 164 -9.92 5.62 17.23
CA THR A 164 -8.94 6.57 17.73
C THR A 164 -8.17 6.04 18.93
N GLU A 165 -7.03 6.65 19.23
CA GLU A 165 -6.21 6.43 20.42
C GLU A 165 -5.55 5.04 20.51
N LEU A 166 -5.14 4.48 19.37
CA LEU A 166 -4.35 3.23 19.31
C LEU A 166 -2.84 3.46 19.48
#